data_AF-A0A929L0G3-F1
#
_entry.id   AF-A0A929L0G3-F1
#
_cell.length_a   1.000
_cell.length_b   1.000
_cell.length_c   1.000
_cell.angle_alpha   90.00
_cell.angle_beta   90.00
_cell.angle_gamma   90.00
#
_symmetry.space_group_name_H-M   'P 1'
#
loop_
_entity.id
_entity.type
_entity.pdbx_description
1 polymer ?
#
loop_
_entity_poly.entity_id
_entity_poly.type
_entity_poly.pdbx_seq_one_letter_code
_entity_poly.pdbx_strand_id
1 'polypeptide(L)'
;MKKILFVCHGNICRSVMAQWIFQDLVNKNHFKDDFEIDSAAVSSEETGNPMDPPAKRKLQEKGIPFGNHHARKITPADYAYSDKIYIVNDPTQAALQFGWGLK
;
A
#
# COMPACT_ATOMS: atom_id res chain seq x y z
N MET A 1 -4.92 -8.00 -16.72
CA MET A 1 -4.46 -7.04 -15.71
C MET A 1 -4.60 -7.68 -14.34
N LYS A 2 -3.48 -7.86 -13.63
CA LYS A 2 -3.40 -8.41 -12.27
C LYS A 2 -3.61 -7.31 -11.24
N LYS A 3 -4.50 -7.53 -10.29
CA LYS A 3 -4.92 -6.54 -9.30
C LYS A 3 -4.19 -6.76 -7.99
N ILE A 4 -3.32 -5.83 -7.63
CA ILE A 4 -2.46 -5.91 -6.46
C ILE A 4 -2.86 -4.82 -5.46
N LEU A 5 -3.10 -5.22 -4.21
CA LEU A 5 -3.41 -4.31 -3.13
C LEU A 5 -2.34 -4.39 -2.02
N PHE A 6 -1.74 -3.26 -1.69
CA PHE A 6 -0.84 -3.14 -0.54
C PHE A 6 -1.60 -2.62 0.68
N VAL A 7 -1.44 -3.27 1.82
CA VAL A 7 -2.19 -2.90 3.04
C VAL A 7 -1.23 -2.69 4.20
N CYS A 8 -1.38 -1.59 4.93
CA CYS A 8 -0.69 -1.40 6.21
C CYS A 8 -1.67 -0.87 7.25
N HIS A 9 -1.17 -0.48 8.42
CA HIS A 9 -2.05 -0.04 9.50
C HIS A 9 -2.93 1.18 9.13
N GLY A 10 -2.31 2.27 8.67
CA GLY A 10 -2.98 3.56 8.46
C GLY A 10 -2.97 4.08 7.01
N ASN A 11 -2.35 3.37 6.07
CA ASN A 11 -2.32 3.78 4.65
C ASN A 11 -1.70 5.15 4.33
N ILE A 12 -0.91 5.74 5.23
CA ILE A 12 -0.24 7.04 4.97
C ILE A 12 1.26 6.91 4.67
N CYS A 13 1.90 5.81 5.06
CA CYS A 13 3.35 5.63 4.95
C CYS A 13 3.73 4.39 4.11
N ARG A 14 3.69 3.20 4.72
CA ARG A 14 4.26 1.96 4.16
C ARG A 14 3.55 1.45 2.90
N SER A 15 2.23 1.23 2.97
CA SER A 15 1.47 0.66 1.86
C SER A 15 1.42 1.61 0.65
N VAL A 16 1.29 2.92 0.89
CA VAL A 16 1.27 3.90 -0.19
C VAL A 16 2.66 4.04 -0.83
N MET A 17 3.75 3.97 -0.05
CA MET A 17 5.09 3.85 -0.63
C MET A 17 5.23 2.59 -1.49
N ALA A 18 4.76 1.44 -1.01
CA ALA A 18 4.82 0.18 -1.75
C ALA A 18 4.05 0.25 -3.08
N GLN A 19 2.85 0.85 -3.08
CA GLN A 19 2.08 1.12 -4.30
C GLN A 19 2.90 1.90 -5.33
N TRP A 20 3.47 3.06 -4.96
CA TRP A 20 4.19 3.90 -5.91
C TRP A 20 5.53 3.33 -6.34
N ILE A 21 6.25 2.64 -5.44
CA ILE A 21 7.47 1.91 -5.79
C ILE A 21 7.14 0.81 -6.82
N PHE A 22 6.08 0.03 -6.58
CA PHE A 22 5.71 -1.04 -7.49
C PHE A 22 5.20 -0.50 -8.83
N GLN A 23 4.41 0.59 -8.81
CA GLN A 23 3.96 1.29 -10.02
C GLN A 23 5.13 1.77 -10.88
N ASP A 24 6.14 2.39 -10.25
CA ASP A 24 7.35 2.85 -10.94
C ASP A 24 8.13 1.67 -11.55
N LEU A 25 8.25 0.56 -10.82
CA LEU A 25 8.90 -0.65 -11.32
C LEU A 25 8.16 -1.25 -12.52
N VAL A 26 6.84 -1.40 -12.48
CA VAL A 26 6.09 -1.95 -13.63
C VAL A 26 6.16 -1.01 -14.83
N ASN A 27 6.14 0.30 -14.61
CA ASN A 27 6.27 1.29 -15.69
C ASN A 27 7.64 1.21 -16.36
N LYS A 28 8.73 1.18 -15.56
CA LYS A 28 10.11 1.08 -16.06
C LYS A 28 10.40 -0.22 -16.79
N ASN A 29 9.69 -1.29 -16.46
CA ASN A 29 9.84 -2.61 -17.09
C ASN A 29 8.76 -2.90 -18.15
N HIS A 30 8.01 -1.89 -18.58
CA HIS A 30 6.99 -2.01 -19.64
C HIS A 30 5.83 -2.97 -19.33
N PHE A 31 5.54 -3.21 -18.05
CA PHE A 31 4.43 -4.06 -17.58
C PHE A 31 3.21 -3.25 -17.09
N LYS A 32 3.15 -1.95 -17.39
CA LYS A 32 2.09 -1.06 -16.87
C LYS A 32 0.67 -1.55 -17.19
N ASP A 33 0.47 -2.17 -18.35
CA ASP A 33 -0.84 -2.63 -18.83
C ASP A 33 -1.22 -4.01 -18.24
N ASP A 34 -0.27 -4.67 -17.59
CA ASP A 34 -0.46 -5.96 -16.94
C ASP A 34 -0.89 -5.84 -15.49
N PHE A 35 -0.81 -4.66 -14.86
CA PHE A 35 -1.06 -4.48 -13.43
C PHE A 35 -2.00 -3.31 -13.11
N GLU A 36 -2.89 -3.55 -12.16
CA GLU A 36 -3.67 -2.53 -11.46
C GLU A 36 -3.21 -2.54 -10.00
N ILE A 37 -2.79 -1.38 -9.47
CA ILE A 37 -2.06 -1.30 -8.20
C ILE A 37 -2.72 -0.25 -7.31
N ASP A 38 -3.10 -0.66 -6.10
CA ASP A 38 -3.68 0.23 -5.11
C ASP A 38 -3.15 -0.05 -3.69
N SER A 39 -3.54 0.78 -2.72
CA SER A 39 -3.26 0.55 -1.31
C SER A 39 -4.41 0.92 -0.38
N ALA A 40 -4.46 0.28 0.80
CA ALA A 40 -5.48 0.52 1.82
C ALA A 40 -4.95 0.37 3.26
N ALA A 41 -5.79 0.73 4.24
CA ALA A 41 -5.53 0.67 5.67
C ALA A 41 -6.37 -0.44 6.34
N VAL A 42 -5.86 -1.06 7.40
CA VAL A 42 -6.72 -1.88 8.29
C VAL A 42 -7.48 -1.02 9.29
N SER A 43 -6.90 0.10 9.74
CA SER A 43 -7.54 1.07 10.64
C SER A 43 -8.24 2.17 9.85
N SER A 44 -9.18 2.86 10.52
CA SER A 44 -9.82 4.08 10.00
C SER A 44 -9.19 5.36 10.53
N GLU A 45 -8.21 5.29 11.44
CA GLU A 45 -7.59 6.44 12.13
C GLU A 45 -7.13 7.55 11.18
N GLU A 46 -6.60 7.17 10.03
CA GLU A 46 -6.00 8.09 9.06
C GLU A 46 -6.88 8.32 7.83
N THR A 47 -8.14 7.88 7.84
CA THR A 47 -9.01 7.96 6.65
C THR A 47 -9.12 9.40 6.16
N GLY A 48 -8.83 9.63 4.88
CA GLY A 48 -8.83 10.95 4.25
C GLY A 48 -7.53 11.72 4.41
N ASN A 49 -6.58 11.27 5.24
CA ASN A 49 -5.31 11.97 5.38
C ASN A 49 -4.40 11.73 4.17
N PRO A 50 -3.57 12.72 3.79
CA PRO A 50 -2.61 12.55 2.72
C PRO A 50 -1.48 11.60 3.12
N MET A 51 -0.61 11.30 2.15
CA MET A 51 0.64 10.60 2.43
C MET A 51 1.47 11.36 3.48
N ASP A 52 2.04 10.60 4.43
CA ASP A 52 2.92 11.09 5.48
C ASP A 52 4.11 11.88 4.91
N PRO A 53 4.41 13.11 5.39
CA PRO A 53 5.46 13.95 4.79
C PRO A 53 6.85 13.31 4.72
N PRO A 54 7.35 12.57 5.74
CA PRO A 54 8.55 11.74 5.61
C PRO A 54 8.51 10.74 4.44
N ALA A 55 7.42 10.00 4.27
CA ALA A 55 7.27 9.05 3.16
C ALA A 55 7.30 9.76 1.80
N LYS A 56 6.59 10.88 1.68
CA LYS A 56 6.59 11.73 0.49
C LYS A 56 8.01 12.22 0.13
N ARG A 57 8.73 12.78 1.10
CA ARG A 57 10.13 13.20 0.91
C ARG A 57 11.00 12.04 0.44
N LYS A 58 10.79 10.84 0.98
CA LYS A 58 11.60 9.68 0.60
C LYS A 58 11.38 9.24 -0.84
N LEU A 59 10.13 9.27 -1.32
CA LEU A 59 9.84 8.99 -2.73
C LEU A 59 10.47 10.04 -3.66
N GLN A 60 10.41 11.32 -3.27
CA GLN A 60 11.06 12.41 -4.01
C GLN A 60 12.58 12.25 -4.09
N GLU A 61 13.24 11.96 -2.96
CA GLU A 61 14.69 11.69 -2.91
C GLU A 61 15.12 10.56 -3.85
N LYS A 62 14.24 9.57 -4.06
CA LYS A 62 14.48 8.41 -4.92
C LYS A 62 14.03 8.62 -6.36
N GLY A 63 13.45 9.78 -6.69
CA GLY A 63 12.93 10.06 -8.03
C GLY A 63 11.77 9.15 -8.42
N ILE A 64 10.98 8.68 -7.46
CA ILE A 64 9.83 7.81 -7.69
C ILE A 64 8.59 8.70 -7.87
N PRO A 65 7.92 8.67 -9.04
CA PRO A 65 6.69 9.43 -9.25
C PRO A 65 5.57 8.93 -8.33
N PHE A 66 4.78 9.85 -7.79
CA PHE A 66 3.57 9.53 -7.04
C PHE A 66 2.49 10.56 -7.31
N GLY A 67 1.23 10.11 -7.28
CA GLY A 67 0.06 10.96 -7.45
C GLY A 67 -0.51 11.47 -6.13
N ASN A 68 -1.70 12.07 -6.22
CA ASN A 68 -2.51 12.35 -5.05
C ASN A 68 -2.90 11.04 -4.36
N HIS A 69 -2.90 11.09 -3.03
CA HIS A 69 -3.25 9.96 -2.18
C HIS A 69 -4.07 10.44 -1.02
N HIS A 70 -5.12 9.69 -0.67
CA HIS A 70 -5.87 9.87 0.55
C HIS A 70 -6.06 8.49 1.17
N ALA A 71 -5.69 8.37 2.45
CA ALA A 71 -5.78 7.10 3.13
C ALA A 71 -7.22 6.61 3.17
N ARG A 72 -7.41 5.31 2.90
CA ARG A 72 -8.73 4.67 2.93
C ARG A 72 -8.67 3.35 3.67
N LYS A 73 -9.75 2.98 4.35
CA LYS A 73 -9.88 1.66 4.96
C LYS A 73 -10.16 0.60 3.90
N ILE A 74 -9.58 -0.57 4.07
CA ILE A 74 -9.90 -1.76 3.28
C ILE A 74 -11.35 -2.18 3.51
N THR A 75 -12.01 -2.62 2.44
CA THR A 75 -13.41 -3.05 2.41
C THR A 75 -13.52 -4.50 1.96
N PRO A 76 -14.65 -5.20 2.21
CA PRO A 76 -14.89 -6.53 1.65
C PRO A 76 -14.81 -6.58 0.12
N ALA A 77 -15.15 -5.49 -0.56
CA ALA A 77 -15.05 -5.39 -2.01
C ALA A 77 -13.58 -5.44 -2.48
N ASP A 78 -12.63 -4.89 -1.73
CA ASP A 78 -11.21 -4.96 -2.04
C ASP A 78 -10.69 -6.40 -2.03
N TYR A 79 -11.17 -7.24 -1.11
CA TYR A 79 -10.85 -8.66 -1.05
C TYR A 79 -11.38 -9.42 -2.27
N ALA A 80 -12.61 -9.12 -2.70
CA ALA A 80 -13.20 -9.75 -3.87
C ALA A 80 -12.58 -9.26 -5.19
N TYR A 81 -12.08 -8.02 -5.21
CA TYR A 81 -11.55 -7.38 -6.41
C TYR A 81 -10.07 -7.70 -6.65
N SER A 82 -9.26 -7.84 -5.60
CA SER A 82 -7.82 -8.02 -5.72
C SER A 82 -7.42 -9.48 -5.99
N ASP A 83 -6.49 -9.71 -6.90
CA ASP A 83 -5.89 -11.03 -7.13
C ASP A 83 -4.87 -11.38 -6.03
N LYS A 84 -4.17 -10.37 -5.51
CA LYS A 84 -3.23 -10.51 -4.39
C LYS A 84 -3.27 -9.31 -3.45
N ILE A 85 -3.21 -9.60 -2.16
CA ILE A 85 -3.11 -8.60 -1.09
C ILE A 85 -1.79 -8.82 -0.36
N TYR A 86 -0.97 -7.78 -0.27
CA TYR A 86 0.29 -7.81 0.47
C TYR A 86 0.17 -6.93 1.72
N ILE A 87 0.32 -7.54 2.89
CA ILE A 87 0.39 -6.80 4.15
C ILE A 87 1.82 -6.28 4.35
N VAL A 88 1.96 -4.96 4.41
CA VAL A 88 3.22 -4.24 4.54
C VAL A 88 3.33 -3.69 5.96
N ASN A 89 3.78 -4.55 6.86
CA ASN A 89 3.97 -4.22 8.27
C ASN A 89 5.43 -4.32 8.68
N ASP A 90 5.75 -3.68 9.80
CA ASP A 90 6.94 -4.03 10.58
C ASP A 90 6.74 -5.47 11.09
N PRO A 91 7.73 -6.37 11.00
CA PRO A 91 7.60 -7.74 11.52
C PRO A 91 7.11 -7.79 12.98
N THR A 92 7.43 -6.78 13.79
CA THR A 92 6.99 -6.64 15.19
C THR A 92 5.49 -6.33 15.31
N GLN A 93 4.93 -5.59 14.34
CA GLN A 93 3.50 -5.22 14.30
C GLN A 93 2.62 -6.32 13.70
N ALA A 94 3.16 -7.13 12.79
CA ALA A 94 2.45 -8.27 12.20
C ALA A 94 2.05 -9.32 13.26
N ALA A 95 2.92 -9.54 14.25
CA ALA A 95 2.65 -10.47 15.37
C ALA A 95 1.49 -10.01 16.28
N LEU A 96 1.29 -8.69 16.42
CA LEU A 96 0.28 -8.12 17.33
C LEU A 96 -1.09 -7.95 16.66
N GLN A 97 -1.14 -7.67 15.36
CA GLN A 97 -2.39 -7.34 14.67
C GLN A 97 -3.17 -8.53 14.13
N PHE A 98 -2.50 -9.66 13.84
CA PHE A 98 -3.19 -10.79 13.22
C PHE A 98 -3.63 -11.88 14.20
N GLY A 99 -3.25 -11.82 15.48
CA GLY A 99 -3.67 -12.83 16.46
C GLY A 99 -3.22 -14.26 16.10
N TRP A 100 -2.23 -14.40 15.22
CA TRP A 100 -1.54 -15.67 15.02
C TRP A 100 -0.50 -15.75 16.11
N GLY A 101 -0.89 -16.32 17.25
CA GLY A 101 0.08 -16.90 18.15
C GLY A 101 0.99 -17.78 17.32
N LEU A 102 2.28 -17.46 17.32
CA LEU A 102 3.30 -18.40 16.88
C LEU A 102 3.13 -19.66 17.75
N LYS A 103 2.48 -20.66 17.16
CA LYS A 103 2.66 -22.07 17.45
C LYS A 103 3.11 -22.72 16.17
#